data_AF-A0A1H6ZS25-F1
#
_entry.id   AF-A0A1H6ZS25-F1
#
_cell.length_a   1.000
_cell.length_b   1.000
_cell.length_c   1.000
_cell.angle_alpha   90.00
_cell.angle_beta   90.00
_cell.angle_gamma   90.00
#
_symmetry.space_group_name_H-M   'P 1'
#
loop_
_entity.id
_entity.type
_entity.pdbx_description
1 polymer ?
#
loop_
_entity_poly.entity_id
_entity_poly.type
_entity_poly.pdbx_seq_one_letter_code
_entity_poly.pdbx_strand_id
1 'polypeptide(L)' 'PMAPHISVSLFARGINIQLQTRLYFDDEAEANAVDPVLNLIEQPERRKTLIAKRCEVDGKTAYRFDIRIQGEGETVFFDF' A
#
# COMPACT_ATOMS: atom_id res chain seq x y z
N PRO A 1 14.98 1.91 -9.39
CA PRO A 1 15.00 2.34 -7.97
C PRO A 1 13.61 2.08 -7.39
N MET A 2 13.49 1.83 -6.08
CA MET A 2 12.17 1.70 -5.46
C MET A 2 11.64 3.10 -5.09
N ALA A 3 10.34 3.32 -5.26
CA ALA A 3 9.67 4.53 -4.80
C ALA A 3 9.62 4.56 -3.25
N PRO A 4 9.45 5.74 -2.63
CA PRO A 4 9.29 5.84 -1.18
C PRO A 4 8.14 4.95 -0.70
N HIS A 5 8.44 4.04 0.22
CA HIS A 5 7.45 3.11 0.76
C HIS A 5 7.75 2.73 2.21
N ILE A 6 6.70 2.28 2.90
CA ILE A 6 6.79 1.65 4.22
C ILE A 6 6.36 0.19 4.09
N SER A 7 7.18 -0.73 4.57
CA SER A 7 6.80 -2.14 4.70
C SER A 7 5.90 -2.33 5.93
N VAL A 8 4.76 -3.00 5.74
CA VAL A 8 3.76 -3.22 6.79
C VAL A 8 3.52 -4.72 6.94
N SER A 9 3.57 -5.21 8.18
CA SER A 9 3.19 -6.59 8.54
C SER A 9 1.96 -6.55 9.45
N LEU A 10 0.85 -7.13 9.00
CA LEU A 10 -0.41 -7.18 9.74
C LEU A 10 -0.58 -8.52 10.46
N PHE A 11 -0.76 -8.46 11.79
CA PHE A 11 -1.05 -9.59 12.65
C PHE A 11 -2.41 -9.36 13.33
N ALA A 12 -3.29 -10.36 13.32
CA ALA A 12 -4.58 -10.29 14.00
C ALA A 12 -5.15 -11.68 14.28
N ARG A 13 -6.15 -11.77 15.15
CA ARG A 13 -6.93 -13.01 15.35
C ARG A 13 -7.56 -13.44 14.02
N GLY A 14 -7.32 -14.70 13.62
CA GLY A 14 -7.81 -15.26 12.35
C GLY A 14 -6.82 -15.14 11.18
N ILE A 15 -5.69 -14.45 11.36
CA ILE A 15 -4.58 -14.40 10.42
C ILE A 15 -3.52 -15.42 10.88
N ASN A 16 -3.40 -16.55 10.17
CA ASN A 16 -2.50 -17.64 10.55
C ASN A 16 -1.02 -17.35 10.23
N ILE A 17 -0.76 -16.57 9.17
CA ILE A 17 0.56 -16.11 8.74
C ILE A 17 0.44 -14.60 8.48
N GLN A 18 1.41 -13.80 8.92
CA GLN A 18 1.34 -12.35 8.78
C GLN A 18 1.12 -11.91 7.33
N LEU A 19 0.22 -10.96 7.14
CA LEU A 19 -0.02 -10.38 5.83
C LEU A 19 0.97 -9.24 5.61
N GLN A 20 1.86 -9.39 4.62
CA GLN A 20 2.84 -8.37 4.27
C GLN A 20 2.31 -7.49 3.16
N THR A 21 2.40 -6.17 3.32
CA THR A 21 2.04 -5.20 2.28
C THR A 21 3.01 -4.01 2.29
N ARG A 22 2.84 -3.08 1.37
CA ARG A 22 3.60 -1.84 1.29
C ARG A 22 2.65 -0.66 1.20
N LEU A 23 2.99 0.41 1.91
CA LEU A 23 2.34 1.70 1.81
C LEU A 23 3.21 2.62 0.96
N TYR A 24 2.66 3.13 -0.14
CA TYR A 24 3.24 4.17 -0.99
C TYR A 24 2.47 5.49 -0.80
N PHE A 25 3.00 6.59 -1.31
CA PHE A 25 2.44 7.94 -1.11
C PHE A 25 1.84 8.48 -2.42
N ASP A 26 0.67 9.11 -2.36
CA ASP A 26 -0.03 9.62 -3.55
C ASP A 26 0.64 10.83 -4.20
N ASP A 27 1.46 11.57 -3.46
CA ASP A 27 2.26 12.69 -3.96
C ASP A 27 3.60 12.28 -4.62
N GLU A 28 3.91 10.99 -4.62
CA GLU A 28 5.10 10.39 -5.27
C GLU A 28 4.74 9.71 -6.60
N ALA A 29 3.77 10.25 -7.35
CA ALA A 29 3.19 9.60 -8.53
C ALA A 29 4.23 9.22 -9.61
N GLU A 30 5.23 10.08 -9.86
CA GLU A 30 6.29 9.81 -10.85
C GLU A 30 7.19 8.65 -10.42
N ALA A 31 7.59 8.62 -9.14
CA ALA A 31 8.39 7.53 -8.59
C ALA A 31 7.58 6.21 -8.55
N ASN A 32 6.31 6.28 -8.15
CA ASN A 32 5.41 5.13 -8.11
C ASN A 32 5.22 4.49 -9.49
N ALA A 33 5.15 5.30 -10.57
CA ALA A 33 4.96 4.80 -11.93
C ALA A 33 6.12 3.91 -12.42
N VAL A 34 7.33 4.16 -11.93
CA VAL A 34 8.54 3.42 -12.32
C VAL A 34 9.02 2.42 -11.26
N ASP A 35 8.30 2.28 -10.14
CA ASP A 35 8.65 1.36 -9.07
C ASP A 35 8.58 -0.11 -9.56
N PRO A 36 9.66 -0.90 -9.42
CA PRO A 36 9.68 -2.26 -9.94
C PRO A 36 8.70 -3.17 -9.20
N VAL A 37 8.42 -2.94 -7.91
CA VAL A 37 7.51 -3.79 -7.12
C VAL A 37 6.04 -3.49 -7.43
N LEU A 38 5.66 -2.22 -7.57
CA LEU A 38 4.33 -1.85 -8.07
C LEU A 38 4.10 -2.36 -9.50
N ASN A 39 5.14 -2.38 -10.33
CA ASN A 39 5.06 -2.87 -11.70
C ASN A 39 5.01 -4.41 -11.82
N LEU A 40 5.33 -5.17 -10.75
CA LEU A 40 5.04 -6.62 -10.69
C LEU A 40 3.53 -6.91 -10.59
N ILE A 41 2.73 -5.92 -10.16
CA ILE A 41 1.27 -6.08 -10.04
C ILE A 41 0.66 -5.85 -11.43
N GLU A 42 0.25 -6.92 -12.09
CA GLU A 42 -0.28 -6.89 -13.46
C GLU A 42 -1.51 -5.99 -13.61
N GLN A 43 -2.40 -5.98 -12.61
CA GLN A 43 -3.65 -5.22 -12.64
C GLN A 43 -3.44 -3.80 -12.11
N PRO A 44 -3.53 -2.74 -12.95
CA PRO A 44 -3.25 -1.37 -12.51
C PRO A 44 -4.18 -0.88 -11.40
N GLU A 45 -5.45 -1.32 -11.41
CA GLU A 45 -6.43 -0.96 -10.37
C GLU A 45 -6.02 -1.47 -8.99
N ARG A 46 -5.38 -2.64 -8.90
CA ARG A 46 -4.91 -3.19 -7.62
C ARG A 46 -3.75 -2.39 -7.04
N ARG A 47 -2.92 -1.74 -7.88
CA ARG A 47 -1.83 -0.86 -7.42
C ARG A 47 -2.34 0.29 -6.58
N LYS A 48 -3.53 0.80 -6.89
CA LYS A 48 -4.19 1.90 -6.14
C LYS A 48 -4.46 1.53 -4.68
N THR A 49 -4.59 0.24 -4.37
CA THR A 49 -4.81 -0.24 -2.99
C THR A 49 -3.58 -0.08 -2.08
N LEU A 50 -2.41 0.17 -2.66
CA LEU A 50 -1.15 0.37 -1.96
C LEU A 50 -0.79 1.86 -1.78
N ILE A 51 -1.56 2.77 -2.38
CA ILE A 51 -1.28 4.21 -2.35
C ILE A 51 -2.09 4.85 -1.23
N ALA A 52 -1.39 5.33 -0.20
CA ALA A 52 -1.98 6.12 0.87
C ALA A 52 -2.31 7.53 0.37
N LYS A 53 -3.44 8.06 0.83
CA LYS A 53 -3.88 9.41 0.45
C LYS A 53 -3.37 10.45 1.43
N ARG A 54 -2.72 11.49 0.94
CA ARG A 54 -2.31 12.63 1.75
C ARG A 54 -3.54 13.34 2.33
N CYS A 55 -3.46 13.67 3.61
CA CYS A 55 -4.48 14.40 4.33
C CYS A 55 -3.82 15.27 5.42
N GLU A 56 -4.64 15.99 6.17
CA GLU A 56 -4.22 16.73 7.36
C GLU A 56 -4.96 16.22 8.59
N VAL A 57 -4.22 16.02 9.68
CA VAL A 57 -4.75 15.66 10.99
C VAL A 57 -4.13 16.63 12.00
N ASP A 58 -4.97 17.39 12.71
CA ASP A 58 -4.56 18.41 13.68
C ASP A 58 -3.54 19.42 13.12
N GLY A 59 -3.72 19.82 11.85
CA GLY A 59 -2.84 20.77 11.14
C GLY A 59 -1.47 20.21 10.76
N LYS A 60 -1.27 18.90 10.82
CA LYS A 60 -0.04 18.21 10.40
C LYS A 60 -0.31 17.34 9.18
N THR A 61 0.67 17.27 8.28
CA THR A 61 0.65 16.32 7.15
C THR A 61 0.52 14.89 7.68
N ALA A 62 -0.47 14.18 7.16
CA ALA A 62 -0.74 12.79 7.45
C ALA A 62 -1.04 12.04 6.16
N TYR A 63 -1.01 10.71 6.22
CA TYR A 63 -1.43 9.85 5.12
C TYR A 63 -2.39 8.80 5.65
N ARG A 64 -3.54 8.66 5.00
CA ARG A 64 -4.52 7.63 5.32
C ARG A 64 -4.31 6.41 4.45
N PHE A 65 -4.15 5.26 5.08
CA PHE A 65 -3.98 3.96 4.45
C PHE A 65 -4.93 2.94 5.07
N ASP A 66 -6.02 2.63 4.36
CA ASP A 66 -7.00 1.64 4.80
C ASP A 66 -6.65 0.27 4.22
N ILE A 67 -6.55 -0.76 5.06
CA ILE A 67 -6.28 -2.14 4.64
C ILE A 67 -7.59 -2.92 4.57
N ARG A 68 -7.93 -3.44 3.39
CA ARG A 68 -9.05 -4.38 3.20
C ARG A 68 -8.49 -5.78 3.04
N ILE A 69 -8.76 -6.66 4.01
CA ILE A 69 -8.21 -8.02 4.04
C ILE A 69 -8.88 -8.92 2.99
N GLN A 70 -10.15 -8.67 2.68
CA GLN A 70 -10.89 -9.48 1.71
C GLN A 70 -11.98 -8.66 1.01
N GLY A 71 -12.25 -8.97 -0.26
CA GLY A 71 -13.43 -8.50 -0.98
C GLY A 71 -13.16 -7.36 -1.97
N GLU A 72 -14.15 -6.46 -2.13
CA GLU A 72 -14.01 -5.33 -3.06
C GLU A 72 -12.90 -4.38 -2.58
N GLY A 73 -11.94 -4.08 -3.47
CA GLY A 73 -10.80 -3.23 -3.14
C GLY A 73 -9.81 -3.87 -2.16
N GLU A 74 -9.73 -5.21 -2.14
CA GLU A 74 -8.77 -5.97 -1.35
C GLU A 74 -7.33 -5.47 -1.56
N THR A 75 -6.64 -5.19 -0.46
CA THR A 75 -5.26 -4.72 -0.44
C THR A 75 -4.33 -5.79 -1.00
N VAL A 76 -3.36 -5.39 -1.83
CA VAL A 76 -2.34 -6.32 -2.30
C VAL A 76 -1.46 -6.74 -1.14
N PHE A 77 -1.34 -8.06 -0.94
CA PHE A 77 -0.39 -8.67 -0.01
C PHE A 77 0.70 -9.40 -0.80
N PHE A 78 1.92 -9.37 -0.28
CA PHE A 78 3.11 -9.94 -0.89
C PHE A 78 3.56 -11.20 -0.17
N ASP A 79 4.28 -12.04 -0.92
CA ASP A 79 5.05 -13.17 -0.42
C ASP A 79 6.46 -13.04 -1.03
N PHE A 80 7.50 -12.94 -0.20
CA PHE A 80 8.89 -12.75 -0.60
C PHE A 80 9.87 -13.37 0.38
#